data_AF-A0A946X328-F1
#
_entry.id   AF-A0A946X328-F1
#
_cell.length_a   1.000
_cell.length_b   1.000
_cell.length_c   1.000
_cell.angle_alpha   90.00
_cell.angle_beta   90.00
_cell.angle_gamma   90.00
#
_symmetry.space_group_name_H-M   'P 1'
#
loop_
_entity.id
_entity.type
_entity.pdbx_description
1 polymer ?
#
loop_
_entity_poly.entity_id
_entity_poly.type
_entity_poly.pdbx_seq_one_letter_code
_entity_poly.pdbx_strand_id
1 'polypeptide(L)' 'MADEDRDVSQGDHGEHDHIWRDLMTGVHPKLREGRVVFKRLPGTSRCKLCAVPFDGIAAPFLRAFMKKKHARKNPFFCDF' A
#
# COMPACT_ATOMS: atom_id res chain seq x y z
N MET A 1 22.99 11.03 38.02
CA MET A 1 22.55 9.87 37.23
C MET A 1 22.35 10.34 35.80
N ALA A 2 22.93 9.62 34.84
CA ALA A 2 23.14 10.07 33.46
C ALA A 2 21.83 10.26 32.69
N ASP A 3 21.79 11.40 32.00
CA ASP A 3 20.83 11.79 30.98
C ASP A 3 21.00 10.83 29.78
N GLU A 4 19.95 10.06 29.45
CA GLU A 4 19.90 9.20 28.27
C GLU A 4 19.69 10.07 27.03
N ASP A 5 20.74 10.81 26.67
CA ASP A 5 20.89 11.54 25.42
C ASP A 5 21.13 10.50 24.30
N ARG A 6 20.06 9.80 23.90
CA ARG A 6 20.06 9.00 22.69
C ARG A 6 19.98 9.97 21.51
N ASP A 7 21.14 10.30 20.97
CA ASP A 7 21.34 10.87 19.64
C ASP A 7 20.58 10.02 18.60
N VAL A 8 19.31 10.36 18.36
CA VAL A 8 18.55 9.85 17.23
C VAL A 8 19.04 10.64 16.03
N SER A 9 20.13 10.16 15.45
CA SER A 9 20.72 10.66 14.21
C SER A 9 19.61 10.94 13.19
N GLN A 10 19.32 12.23 12.96
CA GLN A 10 18.28 12.70 12.05
C GLN A 10 18.72 12.47 10.60
N GLY A 11 18.56 11.24 10.11
CA GLY A 11 18.63 10.94 8.69
C GLY A 11 17.26 11.15 8.05
N ASP A 12 17.15 12.11 7.12
CA ASP A 12 16.15 12.15 6.05
C ASP A 12 14.67 11.82 6.41
N HIS A 13 14.23 12.15 7.63
CA HIS A 13 12.87 11.86 8.08
C HIS A 13 11.82 12.65 7.28
N GLY A 14 12.11 13.92 6.96
CA GLY A 14 11.15 14.80 6.29
C GLY A 14 10.78 14.38 4.86
N GLU A 15 11.70 13.74 4.13
CA GLU A 15 11.42 13.21 2.79
C GLU A 15 10.55 11.95 2.88
N HIS A 16 10.93 11.00 3.73
CA HIS A 16 10.14 9.78 3.87
C HIS A 16 8.76 10.03 4.49
N ASP A 17 8.64 10.99 5.40
CA ASP A 17 7.38 11.30 6.08
C ASP A 17 6.32 11.80 5.10
N HIS A 18 6.69 12.61 4.10
CA HIS A 18 5.71 13.07 3.11
C HIS A 18 5.26 11.94 2.19
N ILE A 19 6.17 11.05 1.78
CA ILE A 19 5.83 9.88 0.96
C ILE A 19 4.89 8.94 1.71
N TRP A 20 5.21 8.63 2.97
CA TRP A 20 4.38 7.76 3.82
C TRP A 20 3.02 8.38 4.10
N ARG A 21 2.98 9.68 4.42
CA ARG A 21 1.74 10.43 4.61
C ARG A 21 0.88 10.40 3.35
N ASP A 22 1.47 10.62 2.19
CA ASP A 22 0.76 10.65 0.91
C ASP A 22 0.23 9.28 0.50
N LEU A 23 0.97 8.21 0.81
CA LEU A 23 0.55 6.84 0.58
C LEU A 23 -0.65 6.47 1.48
N MET A 24 -0.58 6.78 2.77
CA MET A 24 -1.63 6.45 3.75
C MET A 24 -2.90 7.29 3.57
N THR A 25 -2.77 8.55 3.17
CA THR A 25 -3.91 9.43 2.83
C THR A 25 -4.45 9.19 1.42
N GLY A 26 -3.75 8.39 0.61
CA GLY A 26 -4.19 8.00 -0.73
C GLY A 26 -4.01 9.08 -1.80
N VAL A 27 -3.20 10.12 -1.53
CA VAL A 27 -2.92 11.20 -2.49
C VAL A 27 -1.71 10.92 -3.38
N HIS A 28 -0.89 9.92 -3.05
CA HIS A 28 0.26 9.53 -3.88
C HIS A 28 -0.18 9.22 -5.32
N PRO A 29 0.40 9.88 -6.35
CA PRO A 29 -0.16 9.93 -7.71
C PRO A 29 -0.31 8.55 -8.36
N LYS A 30 0.74 7.71 -8.30
CA LYS A 30 0.69 6.34 -8.84
C LYS A 30 -0.37 5.47 -8.16
N LEU A 31 -0.60 5.68 -6.87
CA LEU A 31 -1.59 4.92 -6.12
C LEU A 31 -3.00 5.37 -6.50
N ARG A 32 -3.21 6.68 -6.66
CA ARG A 32 -4.49 7.26 -7.07
C ARG A 32 -4.92 6.75 -8.44
N GLU A 33 -4.01 6.76 -9.41
CA GLU A 33 -4.27 6.27 -10.77
C GLU A 33 -4.61 4.77 -10.79
N GLY A 34 -3.78 3.95 -10.14
CA GLY A 34 -4.06 2.51 -10.02
C GLY A 34 -5.40 2.23 -9.33
N ARG A 35 -5.74 3.00 -8.30
CA ARG A 35 -7.00 2.86 -7.56
C ARG A 35 -8.22 3.13 -8.46
N VAL A 36 -8.15 4.08 -9.39
CA VAL A 36 -9.23 4.34 -10.36
C VAL A 36 -9.42 3.14 -11.28
N VAL A 37 -8.33 2.55 -11.77
CA VAL A 37 -8.37 1.36 -12.64
C VAL A 37 -8.94 0.16 -11.87
N PHE A 38 -8.40 -0.15 -10.69
CA PHE A 38 -8.80 -1.32 -9.91
C PHE A 38 -10.23 -1.22 -9.37
N LYS A 39 -10.75 -0.02 -9.09
CA LYS A 39 -12.16 0.19 -8.72
C LYS A 39 -13.14 -0.27 -9.80
N ARG A 40 -12.75 -0.22 -11.08
CA ARG A 40 -13.61 -0.66 -12.20
C ARG A 40 -13.65 -2.18 -12.34
N LEU A 41 -12.65 -2.88 -11.81
CA LEU A 41 -12.65 -4.34 -11.85
C LEU A 41 -13.70 -4.90 -10.88
N PRO A 42 -14.45 -5.94 -11.28
CA PRO A 42 -15.41 -6.61 -10.40
C PRO A 42 -14.68 -7.35 -9.27
N GLY A 43 -15.28 -7.37 -8.08
CA GLY A 43 -14.73 -8.02 -6.89
C GLY A 43 -15.17 -7.31 -5.60
N THR A 44 -15.36 -8.08 -4.53
CA THR A 44 -15.84 -7.61 -3.22
C THR A 44 -14.69 -7.45 -2.22
N SER A 45 -13.70 -8.35 -2.27
CA SER A 45 -12.53 -8.34 -1.39
C SER A 45 -11.43 -7.49 -2.03
N ARG A 46 -11.08 -6.35 -1.41
CA ARG A 46 -10.16 -5.37 -2.01
C ARG A 46 -9.05 -4.93 -1.06
N CYS A 47 -7.88 -4.60 -1.62
CA CYS A 47 -6.82 -3.95 -0.87
C CYS A 47 -7.24 -2.55 -0.39
N LYS A 48 -7.05 -2.23 0.90
CA LYS A 48 -7.40 -0.91 1.45
C LYS A 48 -6.59 0.24 0.83
N LEU A 49 -5.37 -0.05 0.38
CA LEU A 49 -4.46 0.94 -0.18
C LEU A 49 -4.68 1.19 -1.67
N CYS A 50 -4.61 0.14 -2.50
CA CYS A 50 -4.69 0.28 -3.97
C CYS A 50 -6.06 -0.11 -4.58
N ALA A 51 -7.00 -0.64 -3.79
CA ALA A 51 -8.30 -1.14 -4.25
C ALA A 51 -8.27 -2.31 -5.24
N VAL A 52 -7.13 -2.99 -5.39
CA VAL A 52 -7.04 -4.23 -6.20
C VAL A 52 -8.00 -5.28 -5.66
N PRO A 53 -8.82 -5.92 -6.51
CA PRO A 53 -9.67 -7.03 -6.07
C PRO A 53 -8.84 -8.31 -5.92
N PHE A 54 -9.12 -9.06 -4.86
CA PHE A 54 -8.54 -10.39 -4.59
C PHE A 54 -9.43 -11.53 -5.06
N ASP A 55 -10.67 -11.21 -5.44
CA ASP A 55 -11.70 -12.11 -5.94
C ASP A 55 -12.23 -11.66 -7.31
N GLY A 56 -13.12 -12.46 -7.89
CA GLY A 56 -13.71 -12.19 -9.20
C GLY A 56 -12.84 -12.63 -10.37
N ILE A 57 -13.32 -12.34 -11.59
CA ILE A 57 -12.76 -12.87 -12.84
C ILE A 57 -11.33 -12.35 -13.11
N ALA A 58 -11.04 -11.12 -12.65
CA ALA A 58 -9.72 -10.52 -12.84
C ALA A 58 -8.66 -11.07 -11.85
N ALA A 59 -9.06 -11.54 -10.66
CA ALA A 59 -8.14 -11.97 -9.60
C ALA A 59 -7.04 -12.97 -10.02
N PRO A 60 -7.31 -14.07 -10.75
CA PRO A 60 -6.26 -14.99 -11.17
C PRO A 60 -5.22 -14.32 -12.09
N PHE A 61 -5.67 -13.44 -13.00
CA PHE A 61 -4.78 -12.67 -13.85
C PHE A 61 -3.92 -11.68 -13.04
N LEU A 62 -4.55 -10.92 -12.13
CA LEU A 62 -3.85 -9.98 -11.24
C LEU A 62 -2.79 -10.69 -10.38
N ARG A 63 -3.09 -11.91 -9.92
CA ARG A 63 -2.16 -12.74 -9.13
C ARG A 63 -1.01 -13.28 -9.98
N ALA A 64 -1.29 -13.79 -11.18
CA ALA A 64 -0.28 -14.41 -12.04
C ALA A 64 0.69 -13.38 -12.64
N PHE A 65 0.17 -12.26 -13.16
CA PHE A 65 0.96 -11.31 -13.93
C PHE A 65 1.42 -10.09 -13.14
N MET A 66 0.63 -9.65 -12.15
CA MET A 66 0.96 -8.47 -11.33
C MET A 66 1.29 -8.81 -9.87
N LYS A 67 1.42 -10.10 -9.53
CA LYS A 67 1.72 -10.61 -8.19
C LYS A 67 0.78 -10.07 -7.10
N LYS A 68 -0.43 -9.61 -7.47
CA LYS A 68 -1.40 -9.07 -6.52
C LYS A 68 -2.10 -10.20 -5.78
N LYS A 69 -1.68 -10.40 -4.54
CA LYS A 69 -2.21 -11.39 -3.59
C LYS A 69 -2.30 -10.76 -2.20
N HIS A 70 -3.06 -11.40 -1.30
CA HIS A 70 -3.11 -10.99 0.10
C HIS A 70 -1.71 -11.02 0.74
N ALA A 71 -1.39 -9.99 1.52
CA ALA A 71 -0.22 -9.99 2.37
C ALA A 71 -0.38 -11.01 3.50
N ARG A 72 0.70 -11.73 3.84
CA ARG A 72 0.70 -12.78 4.88
C ARG A 72 0.29 -12.26 6.27
N LYS A 73 0.66 -11.03 6.60
CA LYS A 73 0.41 -10.41 7.91
C LYS A 73 -0.95 -9.72 8.01
N ASN A 74 -1.49 -9.24 6.89
CA ASN A 74 -2.74 -8.52 6.88
C ASN A 74 -3.51 -8.79 5.58
N PRO A 75 -4.61 -9.57 5.63
CA PRO A 75 -5.37 -9.90 4.44
C PRO A 75 -6.06 -8.68 3.80
N PHE A 76 -6.14 -7.53 4.46
CA PHE A 76 -6.70 -6.32 3.84
C PHE A 76 -5.72 -5.55 2.94
N PHE A 77 -4.46 -5.99 2.86
CA PHE A 77 -3.43 -5.36 2.02
C PHE A 77 -2.89 -6.35 0.99
N CYS A 78 -2.43 -5.82 -0.15
CA CYS A 78 -1.72 -6.62 -1.14
C CYS A 78 -0.24 -6.74 -0.76
N ASP A 79 0.35 -7.89 -1.07
CA ASP A 79 1.80 -8.06 -1.05
C ASP A 79 2.43 -7.22 -2.19
N PHE A 80 3.64 -6.72 -1.97
CA PHE A 80 4.39 -5.90 -2.93
C PHE A 80 5.25 -6.76 -3.85
#